data_AF-A0A660U343-F1
#
_entry.id   AF-A0A660U343-F1
#
_cell.length_a   1.000
_cell.length_b   1.000
_cell.length_c   1.000
_cell.angle_alpha   90.00
_cell.angle_beta   90.00
_cell.angle_gamma   90.00
#
_symmetry.space_group_name_H-M   'P 1'
#
loop_
_entity.id
_entity.type
_entity.pdbx_description
1 polymer ?
#
loop_
_entity_poly.entity_id
_entity_poly.type
_entity_poly.pdbx_seq_one_letter_code
_entity_poly.pdbx_strand_id
1 'polypeptide(L)'
;MVGLVRCESYDREAVGEAVGRVLELLGGVHRFVKPGERVLIKPNLLSPAHPDRAITTHPSVVEAVIEQVKLAGGLPIIAESPGAGVRHDETN
;
A
#
# COMPACT_ATOMS: atom_id res chain seq x y z
N MET A 1 -5.42 -9.06 -14.79
CA MET A 1 -4.88 -7.81 -15.34
C MET A 1 -3.62 -7.47 -14.56
N VAL A 2 -2.57 -6.99 -15.22
CA VAL A 2 -1.29 -6.64 -14.59
C VAL A 2 -0.83 -5.31 -15.18
N GLY A 3 -0.38 -4.39 -14.33
CA GLY A 3 0.23 -3.11 -14.71
C GLY A 3 1.62 -3.02 -14.09
N LEU A 4 2.58 -2.44 -14.82
CA LEU A 4 3.95 -2.27 -14.36
C LEU A 4 4.43 -0.86 -14.73
N VAL A 5 4.91 -0.12 -13.73
CA VAL A 5 5.52 1.20 -13.89
C VAL A 5 6.81 1.22 -13.09
N ARG A 6 7.89 1.71 -13.70
CA ARG A 6 9.17 1.92 -13.00
C ARG A 6 9.05 3.14 -12.08
N CYS A 7 9.49 2.98 -10.83
CA CYS A 7 9.64 4.05 -9.85
C CYS A 7 11.12 4.09 -9.44
N GLU A 8 11.79 5.23 -9.63
CA GLU A 8 13.26 5.30 -9.49
C GLU A 8 13.74 5.52 -8.06
N SER A 9 12.87 6.06 -7.21
CA SER A 9 13.15 6.31 -5.79
C SER A 9 11.89 6.13 -4.95
N TYR A 10 12.03 6.25 -3.63
CA TYR A 10 10.90 6.30 -2.69
C TYR A 10 10.46 7.72 -2.34
N ASP A 11 10.95 8.73 -3.08
CA ASP A 11 10.51 10.11 -2.92
C ASP A 11 9.01 10.21 -3.16
N ARG A 12 8.33 11.03 -2.34
CA ARG A 12 6.86 11.09 -2.34
C ARG A 12 6.27 11.37 -3.72
N GLU A 13 6.86 12.31 -4.45
CA GLU A 13 6.42 12.69 -5.81
C GLU A 13 6.58 11.52 -6.79
N ALA A 14 7.78 10.92 -6.86
CA ALA A 14 8.06 9.80 -7.75
C ALA A 14 7.14 8.60 -7.50
N VAL A 15 6.89 8.28 -6.22
CA VAL A 15 5.98 7.18 -5.84
C VAL A 15 4.53 7.52 -6.16
N GLY A 16 4.08 8.75 -5.87
CA GLY A 16 2.74 9.21 -6.21
C GLY A 16 2.45 9.11 -7.71
N GLU A 17 3.38 9.58 -8.55
CA GLU A 17 3.28 9.46 -10.01
C GLU A 17 3.25 8.00 -10.46
N ALA A 18 4.14 7.15 -9.96
CA ALA A 18 4.21 5.75 -10.36
C ALA A 18 2.93 4.98 -9.97
N VAL A 19 2.40 5.22 -8.76
CA VAL A 19 1.15 4.61 -8.27
C VAL A 19 -0.05 5.11 -9.07
N GLY A 20 -0.16 6.41 -9.33
CA GLY A 20 -1.22 6.96 -10.16
C GLY A 20 -1.20 6.34 -11.56
N ARG A 21 -0.03 6.33 -12.21
CA ARG A 21 0.14 5.75 -13.56
C ARG A 21 -0.21 4.27 -13.62
N VAL A 22 0.19 3.46 -12.63
CA VAL A 22 -0.14 2.03 -12.66
C VAL A 22 -1.64 1.80 -12.48
N LEU A 23 -2.33 2.61 -11.68
CA LEU A 23 -3.79 2.54 -11.56
C LEU A 23 -4.47 2.96 -12.86
N GLU A 24 -3.99 4.01 -13.54
CA GLU A 24 -4.51 4.42 -14.85
C GLU A 24 -4.37 3.29 -15.89
N LEU A 25 -3.22 2.60 -15.94
CA LEU A 25 -3.04 1.42 -16.80
C LEU A 25 -4.03 0.28 -16.47
N LEU A 26 -4.51 0.22 -15.22
CA LEU A 26 -5.49 -0.75 -14.76
C LEU A 26 -6.95 -0.28 -14.93
N GLY A 27 -7.18 0.89 -15.53
CA GLY A 27 -8.49 1.48 -15.78
C GLY A 27 -8.91 2.56 -14.79
N GLY A 28 -7.96 3.14 -14.05
CA GLY A 28 -8.15 4.25 -13.13
C GLY A 28 -8.63 3.83 -11.73
N VAL A 29 -8.39 4.67 -10.73
CA VAL A 29 -8.75 4.36 -9.34
C VAL A 29 -10.26 4.18 -9.13
N HIS A 30 -11.09 4.93 -9.88
CA HIS A 30 -12.55 4.85 -9.83
C HIS A 30 -13.11 3.48 -10.28
N ARG A 31 -12.30 2.65 -10.95
CA ARG A 31 -12.65 1.26 -11.24
C ARG A 31 -12.73 0.40 -9.97
N PHE A 32 -11.94 0.75 -8.96
CA PHE A 32 -11.74 -0.04 -7.74
C PHE A 32 -12.43 0.57 -6.51
N VAL A 33 -12.58 1.89 -6.50
CA VAL A 33 -13.12 2.63 -5.34
C VAL A 33 -14.26 3.53 -5.80
N LYS A 34 -15.40 3.45 -5.11
CA LYS A 34 -16.54 4.35 -5.29
C LYS A 34 -16.60 5.38 -4.17
N PRO A 35 -17.16 6.58 -4.43
CA PRO A 35 -17.34 7.58 -3.39
C PRO A 35 -18.11 7.04 -2.17
N GLY A 36 -17.60 7.34 -0.97
CA GLY A 36 -18.17 6.91 0.30
C GLY A 36 -17.79 5.49 0.76
N GLU A 37 -17.13 4.67 -0.08
CA GLU A 37 -16.67 3.35 0.32
C GLU A 37 -15.56 3.43 1.38
N ARG A 38 -15.63 2.56 2.38
CA ARG A 38 -14.55 2.35 3.35
C ARG A 38 -13.57 1.35 2.76
N VAL A 39 -12.36 1.79 2.44
CA VAL A 39 -11.36 0.98 1.75
C VAL A 39 -10.26 0.59 2.72
N LEU A 40 -10.10 -0.71 2.96
CA LEU A 40 -8.98 -1.21 3.76
C LEU A 40 -7.70 -1.25 2.92
N ILE A 41 -6.66 -0.58 3.41
CA ILE A 41 -5.30 -0.62 2.91
C ILE A 41 -4.50 -1.50 3.88
N LYS A 42 -3.95 -2.60 3.37
CA LYS A 42 -3.21 -3.60 4.13
C LYS A 42 -1.71 -3.55 3.81
N PRO A 43 -0.93 -2.63 4.40
CA PRO A 43 0.51 -2.57 4.21
C PRO A 43 1.20 -3.65 5.04
N ASN A 44 2.33 -4.19 4.57
CA ASN A 44 3.13 -5.13 5.34
C ASN A 44 3.84 -4.41 6.50
N LEU A 45 3.38 -4.59 7.75
CA LEU A 45 3.95 -3.91 8.93
C LEU A 45 4.79 -4.82 9.85
N LEU A 46 4.84 -6.14 9.60
CA LEU A 46 5.60 -7.20 10.28
C LEU A 46 6.20 -6.85 11.67
N SER A 47 7.30 -6.10 11.70
CA SER A 47 7.96 -5.61 12.91
C SER A 47 8.48 -4.17 12.70
N PRO A 48 8.69 -3.39 13.78
CA PRO A 48 9.25 -2.05 13.67
C PRO A 48 10.63 -2.07 12.99
N ALA A 49 10.76 -1.35 11.88
CA ALA A 49 11.98 -1.24 11.12
C ALA A 49 12.08 0.13 10.45
N HIS A 50 13.31 0.65 10.32
CA HIS A 50 13.57 1.83 9.50
C HIS A 50 13.24 1.53 8.02
N PRO A 51 12.64 2.46 7.26
CA PRO A 51 12.25 2.21 5.86
C PRO A 51 13.38 1.69 4.97
N ASP A 52 14.61 2.15 5.18
CA ASP A 52 15.80 1.70 4.41
C ASP A 52 16.09 0.21 4.51
N ARG A 53 15.55 -0.47 5.53
CA ARG A 53 15.69 -1.92 5.69
C ARG A 53 14.73 -2.72 4.81
N ALA A 54 13.74 -2.07 4.20
CA ALA A 54 12.73 -2.68 3.34
C ALA A 54 12.02 -3.91 3.95
N ILE A 55 11.87 -3.92 5.29
CA ILE A 55 11.16 -4.99 6.02
C ILE A 55 9.66 -4.77 5.96
N THR A 56 9.22 -3.52 6.10
CA THR A 56 7.82 -3.10 6.00
C THR A 56 7.58 -2.38 4.67
N THR A 57 6.32 -2.28 4.26
CA THR A 57 5.97 -1.47 3.08
C THR A 57 6.41 -0.03 3.32
N HIS A 58 7.13 0.56 2.34
CA HIS A 58 7.65 1.91 2.48
C HIS A 58 6.51 2.92 2.69
N PRO A 59 6.61 3.85 3.67
CA PRO A 59 5.52 4.77 4.01
C PRO A 59 5.00 5.59 2.82
N SER A 60 5.87 6.03 1.90
CA SER A 60 5.45 6.79 0.70
C SER A 60 4.55 5.99 -0.25
N VAL A 61 4.70 4.66 -0.32
CA VAL A 61 3.80 3.81 -1.11
C VAL A 61 2.42 3.73 -0.46
N VAL A 62 2.39 3.58 0.87
CA VAL A 62 1.14 3.55 1.63
C VAL A 62 0.40 4.88 1.47
N GLU A 63 1.12 6.00 1.57
CA GLU A 63 0.58 7.34 1.38
C GLU A 63 0.02 7.55 -0.03
N ALA A 64 0.77 7.18 -1.08
CA ALA A 64 0.29 7.32 -2.45
C ALA A 64 -1.02 6.55 -2.69
N VAL A 65 -1.16 5.34 -2.14
CA VAL A 65 -2.42 4.57 -2.25
C VAL A 65 -3.56 5.24 -1.47
N ILE A 66 -3.28 5.79 -0.27
CA ILE A 66 -4.27 6.56 0.51
C ILE A 66 -4.78 7.76 -0.29
N GLU A 67 -3.88 8.49 -0.94
CA GLU A 67 -4.23 9.65 -1.77
C GLU A 67 -5.13 9.25 -2.94
N GLN A 68 -4.85 8.12 -3.61
CA GLN A 68 -5.70 7.59 -4.67
C GLN A 68 -7.10 7.22 -4.17
N VAL A 69 -7.20 6.57 -3.01
CA VAL A 69 -8.51 6.26 -2.39
C VAL A 69 -9.29 7.53 -2.09
N LYS A 70 -8.63 8.55 -1.52
CA LYS A 70 -9.26 9.86 -1.23
C LYS A 70 -9.68 10.58 -2.51
N LEU A 71 -8.85 10.55 -3.55
CA LEU A 71 -9.14 11.12 -4.87
C LEU A 71 -10.42 10.50 -5.46
N ALA A 72 -10.61 9.19 -5.26
CA ALA A 72 -11.83 8.49 -5.67
C ALA A 72 -13.07 8.80 -4.81
N GLY A 73 -12.93 9.62 -3.76
CA GLY A 73 -13.99 9.91 -2.78
C GLY A 73 -14.17 8.81 -1.73
N GLY A 74 -13.26 7.84 -1.64
CA GLY A 74 -13.28 6.78 -0.65
C GLY A 74 -12.70 7.21 0.71
N LEU A 75 -12.92 6.37 1.71
CA LEU A 75 -12.50 6.55 3.09
C LEU A 75 -11.45 5.49 3.44
N PRO A 76 -10.14 5.82 3.36
CA PRO A 76 -9.08 4.84 3.60
C PRO A 76 -8.97 4.46 5.08
N ILE A 77 -8.74 3.17 5.33
CA ILE A 77 -8.48 2.60 6.65
C ILE A 77 -7.18 1.79 6.54
N ILE A 78 -6.23 2.03 7.43
CA ILE A 78 -5.02 1.21 7.51
C ILE A 78 -5.25 0.13 8.57
N ALA A 79 -5.14 -1.14 8.19
CA ALA A 79 -5.07 -2.23 9.16
C ALA A 79 -4.16 -3.35 8.64
N GLU A 80 -3.47 -4.01 9.57
CA GLU A 80 -2.62 -5.16 9.31
C GLU A 80 -2.76 -6.15 10.48
N SER A 81 -2.63 -7.44 10.18
CA SER A 81 -2.53 -8.53 11.15
C SER A 81 -1.14 -9.14 11.02
N PRO A 82 -0.12 -8.59 11.72
CA PRO A 82 1.22 -9.16 11.68
C PRO A 82 1.20 -10.54 12.35
N GLY A 83 1.68 -11.56 11.65
CA GLY A 83 1.92 -12.85 12.26
C GLY A 83 3.03 -12.72 13.30
N ALA A 84 2.70 -12.77 14.58
CA ALA A 84 3.68 -13.09 15.60
C ALA A 84 4.14 -14.52 15.30
N GLY A 85 5.36 -14.70 14.79
CA GLY A 85 5.90 -16.04 14.58
C GLY A 85 5.75 -16.83 15.87
N VAL A 86 4.96 -17.90 15.84
CA VAL A 86 4.89 -18.84 16.95
C VAL A 86 6.27 -19.49 17.02
N ARG A 87 6.93 -19.45 18.18
CA ARG A 87 8.14 -20.25 18.36
C ARG A 87 7.71 -21.71 18.28
N HIS A 88 8.21 -22.45 17.28
CA HIS A 88 8.19 -23.90 17.31
C HIS A 88 9.18 -24.33 18.40
N ASP A 89 8.69 -25.00 19.43
CA ASP A 89 9.50 -25.75 20.40
C ASP A 89 9.10 -27.23 20.32
N GLU A 90 9.75 -28.10 21.07
CA GLU A 90 9.44 -29.56 21.04
C GLU A 90 8.01 -29.87 21.55
N THR A 91 7.26 -28.87 22.01
CA THR A 91 5.92 -29.00 22.59
C THR A 91 4.79 -28.40 21.75
N ASN A 92 5.08 -27.79 20.60
CA ASN A 92 4.08 -27.33 19.63
C ASN A 92 4.56 -27.53 18.21
#